data_AF-K1S5T2-F1
#
_entry.id   AF-K1S5T2-F1
#
_cell.length_a   1.000
_cell.length_b   1.000
_cell.length_c   1.000
_cell.angle_alpha   90.00
_cell.angle_beta   90.00
_cell.angle_gamma   90.00
#
_symmetry.space_group_name_H-M   'P 1'
#
loop_
_entity.id
_entity.type
_entity.pdbx_description
1 polymer ?
#
loop_
_entity_poly.entity_id
_entity_poly.type
_entity_poly.pdbx_seq_one_letter_code
_entity_poly.pdbx_strand_id
1 'polypeptide(L)'
;MKDSRIVHTIIKSDRRFTYEEAQKVIETGEGDYKEEILELNKLAQILRKQRLAAGAIDFDRIEVKFEIDETGKPLSVYFKESKEANKLIEEFMLLANRTVAERIGKVPKNKKAKVFPYRIHDLPDPDKLENLNWFINRFGYKIRTSGSKTEISKSINRLLDDIKNKKEQNLVETVSLRAMQKARYSTHNIGHYGLAFDYYTHFTSPIRRFPDMMVHRLLTRYLAG
;
A
#
# COMPACT_ATOMS: atom_id res chain seq x y z
N MET A 1 6.07 3.35 15.76
CA MET A 1 7.28 4.22 15.80
C MET A 1 7.50 4.69 17.23
N LYS A 2 8.74 4.82 17.69
CA LYS A 2 9.04 5.27 19.07
C LYS A 2 9.05 6.79 19.23
N ASP A 3 9.25 7.55 18.15
CA ASP A 3 9.08 9.01 18.15
C ASP A 3 8.63 9.51 16.76
N SER A 4 7.72 10.50 16.73
CA SER A 4 7.23 11.13 15.49
C SER A 4 6.59 12.48 15.80
N ARG A 5 6.81 13.45 14.91
CA ARG A 5 6.25 14.81 15.03
C ARG A 5 5.50 15.18 13.75
N ILE A 6 4.30 15.73 13.91
CA ILE A 6 3.49 16.28 12.81
C ILE A 6 3.32 17.78 13.06
N VAL A 7 3.81 18.59 12.14
CA VAL A 7 3.82 20.06 12.23
C VAL A 7 3.56 20.69 10.86
N HIS A 8 3.02 21.91 10.85
CA HIS A 8 2.99 22.74 9.65
C HIS A 8 4.40 23.27 9.38
N THR A 9 4.81 23.23 8.12
CA THR A 9 6.14 23.68 7.67
C THR A 9 6.05 24.28 6.26
N ILE A 10 7.13 24.93 5.85
CA ILE A 10 7.32 25.46 4.50
C ILE A 10 8.49 24.69 3.88
N ILE A 11 8.32 24.21 2.65
CA ILE A 11 9.37 23.51 1.90
C ILE A 11 9.56 24.18 0.53
N LYS A 12 10.76 24.04 -0.04
CA LYS A 12 11.06 24.36 -1.44
C LYS A 12 11.68 23.10 -2.04
N SER A 13 11.03 22.52 -3.05
CA SER A 13 11.53 21.29 -3.71
C SER A 13 12.77 21.65 -4.53
N ASP A 14 13.91 21.01 -4.24
CA ASP A 14 15.17 21.29 -4.97
C ASP A 14 15.18 20.67 -6.37
N ARG A 15 14.49 19.54 -6.55
CA ARG A 15 14.33 18.87 -7.84
C ARG A 15 12.98 18.19 -7.99
N ARG A 16 12.44 18.18 -9.21
CA ARG A 16 11.28 17.38 -9.60
C ARG A 16 11.75 16.15 -10.38
N PHE A 17 11.58 14.97 -9.79
CA PHE A 17 11.90 13.69 -10.42
C PHE A 17 10.68 13.05 -11.06
N THR A 18 10.90 12.39 -12.20
CA THR A 18 10.06 11.29 -12.67
C THR A 18 10.46 9.97 -12.02
N TYR A 19 9.58 8.97 -12.06
CA TYR A 19 9.92 7.63 -11.54
C TYR A 19 11.05 7.00 -12.35
N GLU A 20 11.07 7.25 -13.65
CA GLU A 20 12.03 6.71 -14.59
C GLU A 20 13.44 7.27 -14.33
N GLU A 21 13.56 8.57 -14.01
CA GLU A 21 14.83 9.17 -13.59
C GLU A 21 15.32 8.59 -12.26
N ALA A 22 14.46 8.54 -11.24
CA ALA A 22 14.83 7.98 -9.94
C ALA A 22 15.21 6.49 -10.06
N GLN A 23 14.51 5.75 -10.91
CA GLN A 23 14.82 4.34 -11.20
C GLN A 23 16.21 4.20 -11.83
N LYS A 24 16.56 5.07 -12.79
CA LYS A 24 17.90 5.06 -13.40
C LYS A 24 18.99 5.28 -12.35
N VAL A 25 18.80 6.24 -11.44
CA VAL A 25 19.75 6.49 -10.34
C VAL A 25 19.89 5.26 -9.43
N ILE A 26 18.78 4.60 -9.10
CA ILE A 26 18.77 3.38 -8.29
C ILE A 26 19.54 2.24 -8.97
N GLU A 27 19.40 2.09 -10.29
CA GLU A 27 20.00 1.00 -11.06
C GLU A 27 21.48 1.24 -11.38
N THR A 28 21.86 2.47 -11.73
CA THR A 28 23.23 2.79 -12.15
C THR A 28 24.12 3.30 -11.01
N GLY A 29 23.53 3.82 -9.93
CA GLY A 29 24.27 4.53 -8.88
C GLY A 29 24.86 5.87 -9.34
N GLU A 30 24.36 6.41 -10.46
CA GLU A 30 24.83 7.66 -11.06
C GLU A 30 23.68 8.67 -11.21
N GLY A 31 24.00 9.96 -11.06
CA GLY A 31 23.05 11.06 -11.15
C GLY A 31 23.19 12.03 -9.98
N ASP A 32 22.51 13.17 -10.09
CA ASP A 32 22.35 14.12 -9.00
C ASP A 32 21.41 13.55 -7.92
N TYR A 33 21.70 13.91 -6.66
CA TYR A 33 21.05 13.38 -5.45
C TYR A 33 21.13 11.84 -5.29
N LYS A 34 22.17 11.20 -5.87
CA LYS A 34 22.32 9.74 -5.82
C LYS A 34 22.41 9.20 -4.38
N GLU A 35 23.09 9.90 -3.49
CA GLU A 35 23.33 9.43 -2.12
C GLU A 35 22.01 9.39 -1.34
N GLU A 36 21.21 10.44 -1.49
CA GLU A 36 19.89 10.56 -0.89
C GLU A 36 18.91 9.53 -1.45
N ILE A 37 18.87 9.36 -2.78
CA ILE A 37 17.97 8.41 -3.43
C ILE A 37 18.30 6.98 -3.00
N LEU A 38 19.58 6.60 -3.01
CA LEU A 38 20.00 5.25 -2.65
C LEU A 38 19.74 4.95 -1.16
N GLU A 39 19.97 5.91 -0.26
CA GLU A 39 19.66 5.72 1.16
C GLU A 39 18.15 5.64 1.41
N LEU A 40 17.34 6.50 0.77
CA LEU A 40 15.88 6.41 0.83
C LEU A 40 15.38 5.06 0.30
N ASN A 41 15.96 4.56 -0.80
CA ASN A 41 15.60 3.26 -1.36
C ASN A 41 15.91 2.11 -0.39
N LYS A 42 17.11 2.13 0.22
CA LYS A 42 17.51 1.15 1.24
C LYS A 42 16.54 1.15 2.43
N LEU A 43 16.15 2.33 2.92
CA LEU A 43 15.15 2.45 3.98
C LEU A 43 13.80 1.89 3.56
N ALA A 44 13.34 2.18 2.33
CA ALA A 44 12.09 1.64 1.81
C ALA A 44 12.12 0.10 1.71
N GLN A 45 13.24 -0.49 1.29
CA GLN A 45 13.40 -1.95 1.26
C GLN A 45 13.32 -2.58 2.66
N ILE A 46 13.92 -1.93 3.66
CA ILE A 46 13.81 -2.37 5.07
C ILE A 46 12.36 -2.29 5.55
N LEU A 47 11.66 -1.18 5.29
CA LEU A 47 10.25 -0.99 5.66
C LEU A 47 9.35 -2.03 5.00
N ARG A 48 9.53 -2.28 3.69
CA ARG A 48 8.79 -3.29 2.93
C ARG A 48 8.99 -4.68 3.52
N LYS A 49 10.24 -5.07 3.79
CA LYS A 49 10.57 -6.37 4.41
C LYS A 49 9.87 -6.54 5.77
N GLN A 50 9.87 -5.51 6.61
CA GLN A 50 9.18 -5.53 7.90
C GLN A 50 7.65 -5.65 7.73
N ARG A 51 7.07 -4.91 6.78
CA ARG A 51 5.63 -4.93 6.48
C ARG A 51 5.16 -6.30 5.98
N LEU A 52 5.92 -6.92 5.08
CA LEU A 52 5.64 -8.29 4.60
C LEU A 52 5.80 -9.34 5.70
N ALA A 53 6.85 -9.21 6.54
CA ALA A 53 7.03 -10.10 7.69
C ALA A 53 5.88 -10.01 8.71
N ALA A 54 5.27 -8.84 8.86
CA ALA A 54 4.09 -8.62 9.69
C ALA A 54 2.78 -9.19 9.08
N GLY A 55 2.81 -9.68 7.83
CA GLY A 55 1.67 -10.32 7.17
C GLY A 55 0.90 -9.42 6.21
N ALA A 56 1.50 -8.34 5.72
CA ALA A 56 0.93 -7.58 4.60
C ALA A 56 0.93 -8.44 3.33
N ILE A 57 -0.07 -8.23 2.47
CA ILE A 57 -0.21 -8.98 1.23
C ILE A 57 0.40 -8.16 0.09
N ASP A 58 1.29 -8.78 -0.69
CA ASP A 58 2.01 -8.11 -1.79
C ASP A 58 1.35 -8.37 -3.14
N PHE A 59 0.33 -7.59 -3.45
CA PHE A 59 -0.25 -7.62 -4.80
C PHE A 59 0.49 -6.63 -5.69
N ASP A 60 1.41 -7.13 -6.52
CA ASP A 60 1.95 -6.34 -7.63
C ASP A 60 0.80 -6.09 -8.63
N ARG A 61 0.42 -4.81 -8.79
CA ARG A 61 -0.60 -4.44 -9.77
C ARG A 61 0.08 -4.20 -11.11
N ILE A 62 -0.25 -5.04 -12.08
CA ILE A 62 -0.01 -4.74 -13.48
C ILE A 62 -1.09 -3.75 -13.94
N GLU A 63 -0.72 -2.49 -14.18
CA GLU A 63 -1.65 -1.49 -14.69
C GLU A 63 -1.67 -1.50 -16.22
N VAL A 64 -2.86 -1.68 -16.80
CA VAL A 64 -3.07 -1.53 -18.24
C VAL A 64 -3.15 -0.04 -18.57
N LYS A 65 -2.29 0.43 -19.47
CA LYS A 65 -2.32 1.79 -20.01
C LYS A 65 -2.53 1.77 -21.51
N PHE A 66 -3.20 2.81 -21.99
CA PHE A 66 -3.46 3.04 -23.40
C PHE A 66 -2.57 4.19 -23.87
N GLU A 67 -1.92 3.97 -25.00
CA GLU A 67 -1.40 5.08 -25.80
C GLU A 67 -2.58 5.64 -26.60
N ILE A 68 -2.81 6.94 -26.52
CA ILE A 68 -3.93 7.60 -27.18
C ILE A 68 -3.40 8.67 -28.13
N ASP A 69 -4.07 8.84 -29.27
CA ASP A 69 -3.81 9.96 -30.17
C ASP A 69 -4.41 11.27 -29.64
N GLU A 70 -4.19 12.37 -30.37
CA GLU A 70 -4.68 13.71 -30.03
C GLU A 70 -6.22 13.79 -29.92
N THR A 71 -6.94 12.86 -30.54
CA THR A 71 -8.41 12.78 -30.49
C THR A 71 -8.92 11.88 -29.36
N GLY A 72 -8.02 11.27 -28.59
CA GLY A 72 -8.33 10.33 -27.51
C GLY A 72 -8.57 8.89 -27.97
N LYS A 73 -8.25 8.55 -29.23
CA LYS A 73 -8.41 7.18 -29.74
C LYS A 73 -7.24 6.30 -29.28
N PRO A 74 -7.49 5.10 -28.71
CA PRO A 74 -6.43 4.18 -28.32
C PRO A 74 -5.66 3.66 -29.55
N LEU A 75 -4.35 3.89 -29.56
CA LEU A 75 -3.40 3.40 -30.56
C LEU A 75 -2.81 2.04 -30.16
N SER A 76 -2.42 1.91 -28.89
CA SER A 76 -1.77 0.71 -28.39
C SER A 76 -2.09 0.50 -26.90
N VAL A 77 -1.85 -0.72 -26.43
CA VAL A 77 -1.97 -1.10 -25.02
C VAL A 77 -0.60 -1.53 -24.53
N TYR A 78 -0.17 -0.99 -23.39
CA TYR A 78 1.03 -1.42 -22.71
C TYR A 78 0.75 -1.65 -21.23
N PHE A 79 1.53 -2.55 -20.63
CA PHE A 79 1.44 -2.87 -19.22
C PHE A 79 2.52 -2.08 -18.47
N LYS A 80 2.11 -1.30 -17.47
CA LYS A 80 3.04 -0.60 -16.57
C LYS A 80 3.29 -1.45 -15.33
N GLU A 81 4.54 -1.86 -15.16
CA GLU A 81 5.01 -2.55 -13.96
C GLU A 81 5.48 -1.55 -12.89
N SER A 82 5.25 -1.88 -11.63
CA SER A 82 5.75 -1.12 -10.49
C SER A 82 7.22 -1.46 -10.24
N LYS A 83 8.11 -0.49 -10.41
CA LYS A 83 9.55 -0.64 -10.20
C LYS A 83 9.98 -0.17 -8.80
N GLU A 84 11.26 -0.33 -8.47
CA GLU A 84 11.80 0.05 -7.15
C GLU A 84 11.54 1.51 -6.80
N ALA A 85 11.64 2.44 -7.74
CA ALA A 85 11.31 3.85 -7.51
C ALA A 85 9.83 4.07 -7.10
N ASN A 86 8.90 3.30 -7.68
CA ASN A 86 7.48 3.35 -7.29
C ASN A 86 7.30 2.82 -5.87
N LYS A 87 7.90 1.66 -5.60
CA LYS A 87 7.82 0.99 -4.30
C LYS A 87 8.52 1.80 -3.20
N LEU A 88 9.56 2.58 -3.53
CA LEU A 88 10.20 3.54 -2.62
C LEU A 88 9.18 4.54 -2.11
N ILE A 89 8.53 5.28 -3.02
CA ILE A 89 7.55 6.30 -2.65
C ILE A 89 6.38 5.67 -1.90
N GLU A 90 5.91 4.49 -2.33
CA GLU A 90 4.83 3.77 -1.65
C GLU A 90 5.11 3.56 -0.16
N GLU A 91 6.29 3.03 0.20
CA GLU A 91 6.62 2.74 1.60
C GLU A 91 6.68 4.00 2.48
N PHE A 92 7.20 5.12 1.96
CA PHE A 92 7.19 6.40 2.71
C PHE A 92 5.78 6.97 2.84
N MET A 93 4.93 6.82 1.83
CA MET A 93 3.53 7.23 1.91
C MET A 93 2.76 6.39 2.93
N LEU A 94 2.98 5.06 2.93
CA LEU A 94 2.39 4.13 3.91
C LEU A 94 2.85 4.47 5.34
N LEU A 95 4.14 4.77 5.52
CA LEU A 95 4.68 5.19 6.80
C LEU A 95 3.97 6.44 7.32
N ALA A 96 3.92 7.52 6.52
CA ALA A 96 3.27 8.77 6.92
C ALA A 96 1.77 8.58 7.24
N ASN A 97 1.06 7.86 6.38
CA ASN A 97 -0.36 7.50 6.57
C ASN A 97 -0.61 6.76 7.88
N ARG A 98 0.23 5.76 8.19
CA ARG A 98 0.16 4.99 9.43
C ARG A 98 0.49 5.86 10.64
N THR A 99 1.54 6.68 10.57
CA THR A 99 1.95 7.59 11.67
C THR A 99 0.81 8.54 12.05
N VAL A 100 0.15 9.14 11.05
CA VAL A 100 -0.97 10.05 11.27
C VAL A 100 -2.16 9.32 11.90
N ALA A 101 -2.48 8.12 11.43
CA ALA A 101 -3.55 7.30 12.00
C ALA A 101 -3.27 6.88 13.45
N GLU A 102 -2.04 6.42 13.74
CA GLU A 102 -1.62 6.04 15.09
C GLU A 102 -1.67 7.24 16.04
N ARG A 103 -1.22 8.43 15.59
CA ARG A 103 -1.16 9.63 16.44
C ARG A 103 -2.53 10.06 16.97
N ILE A 104 -3.59 9.89 16.19
CA ILE A 104 -4.96 10.28 16.56
C ILE A 104 -5.74 9.12 17.17
N GLY A 105 -5.60 7.92 16.59
CA GLY A 105 -6.40 6.76 16.96
C GLY A 105 -5.88 5.99 18.17
N LYS A 106 -4.57 5.96 18.40
CA LYS A 106 -3.96 5.18 19.48
C LYS A 106 -3.90 6.00 20.76
N VAL A 107 -5.01 6.00 21.50
CA VAL A 107 -5.14 6.70 22.79
C VAL A 107 -5.06 5.73 23.98
N PRO A 108 -4.73 6.21 25.19
CA PRO A 108 -4.81 5.41 26.41
C PRO A 108 -6.21 4.81 26.64
N LYS A 109 -6.30 3.66 27.31
CA LYS A 109 -7.56 2.89 27.51
C LYS A 109 -8.69 3.71 28.15
N ASN A 110 -8.36 4.74 28.94
CA ASN A 110 -9.32 5.61 29.63
C ASN A 110 -9.73 6.84 28.82
N LYS A 111 -9.26 7.01 27.58
CA LYS A 111 -9.62 8.12 26.70
C LYS A 111 -10.34 7.64 25.46
N LYS A 112 -11.32 8.41 25.02
CA LYS A 112 -11.98 8.20 23.73
C LYS A 112 -11.12 8.79 22.62
N ALA A 113 -10.85 8.00 21.59
CA ALA A 113 -10.14 8.49 20.40
C ALA A 113 -10.96 9.62 19.74
N LYS A 114 -10.26 10.62 19.19
CA LYS A 114 -10.92 11.66 18.41
C LYS A 114 -11.47 11.06 17.11
N VAL A 115 -12.58 11.60 16.62
CA VAL A 115 -13.19 11.12 15.37
C VAL A 115 -12.24 11.36 14.21
N PHE A 116 -11.99 10.33 13.41
CA PHE A 116 -11.02 10.40 12.33
C PHE A 116 -11.43 9.45 11.20
N PRO A 117 -11.33 9.86 9.92
CA PRO A 117 -11.60 8.94 8.84
C PRO A 117 -10.43 7.96 8.71
N TYR A 118 -10.70 6.67 8.90
CA TYR A 118 -9.75 5.59 8.65
C TYR A 118 -10.01 4.98 7.27
N ARG A 119 -8.95 4.45 6.67
CA ARG A 119 -9.04 3.58 5.51
C ARG A 119 -8.94 2.15 6.03
N ILE A 120 -10.06 1.48 6.14
CA ILE A 120 -10.15 0.14 6.73
C ILE A 120 -10.23 -0.93 5.65
N HIS A 121 -9.70 -2.11 5.96
CA HIS A 121 -9.79 -3.30 5.13
C HIS A 121 -10.00 -4.50 6.02
N ASP A 122 -11.16 -5.14 5.89
CA ASP A 122 -11.54 -6.27 6.74
C ASP A 122 -10.84 -7.57 6.32
N LEU A 123 -11.03 -8.61 7.11
CA LEU A 123 -10.56 -9.96 6.81
C LEU A 123 -11.27 -10.51 5.57
N PRO A 124 -10.60 -11.36 4.76
CA PRO A 124 -11.25 -12.05 3.67
C PRO A 124 -12.43 -12.87 4.17
N ASP A 125 -13.46 -12.96 3.34
CA ASP A 125 -14.61 -13.82 3.63
C ASP A 125 -14.18 -15.29 3.58
N PRO A 126 -14.48 -16.11 4.60
CA PRO A 126 -14.08 -17.53 4.62
C PRO A 126 -14.57 -18.30 3.38
N ASP A 127 -15.80 -18.07 2.92
CA ASP A 127 -16.35 -18.75 1.75
C ASP A 127 -15.60 -18.32 0.48
N LYS A 128 -15.19 -17.05 0.39
CA LYS A 128 -14.36 -16.58 -0.73
C LYS A 128 -12.96 -17.18 -0.70
N LEU A 129 -12.37 -17.36 0.48
CA LEU A 129 -11.07 -18.03 0.62
C LEU A 129 -11.15 -19.50 0.22
N GLU A 130 -12.21 -20.21 0.62
CA GLU A 130 -12.41 -21.60 0.20
C GLU A 130 -12.64 -21.73 -1.30
N ASN A 131 -13.45 -20.83 -1.87
CA ASN A 131 -13.65 -20.78 -3.34
C ASN A 131 -12.34 -20.50 -4.09
N LEU A 132 -11.50 -19.59 -3.58
CA LEU A 132 -10.16 -19.34 -4.11
C LEU A 132 -9.29 -20.60 -4.03
N ASN A 133 -9.24 -21.25 -2.86
CA ASN A 133 -8.47 -22.48 -2.65
C ASN A 133 -8.90 -23.59 -3.60
N TRP A 134 -10.21 -23.80 -3.78
CA TRP A 134 -10.74 -24.78 -4.74
C TRP A 134 -10.40 -24.43 -6.20
N PHE A 135 -10.42 -23.15 -6.56
CA PHE A 135 -10.02 -22.69 -7.89
C PHE A 135 -8.55 -23.00 -8.19
N ILE A 136 -7.64 -22.57 -7.32
CA ILE A 136 -6.19 -22.68 -7.54
C ILE A 136 -5.68 -24.12 -7.42
N ASN A 137 -6.39 -25.01 -6.71
CA ASN A 137 -6.06 -26.44 -6.62
C ASN A 137 -5.98 -27.11 -8.00
N ARG A 138 -6.75 -26.64 -8.99
CA ARG A 138 -6.71 -27.13 -10.38
C ARG A 138 -5.38 -26.84 -11.08
N PHE A 139 -4.69 -25.81 -10.63
CA PHE A 139 -3.38 -25.41 -11.12
C PHE A 139 -2.25 -25.99 -10.25
N GLY A 140 -2.56 -26.83 -9.27
CA GLY A 140 -1.60 -27.46 -8.37
C GLY A 140 -1.20 -26.61 -7.16
N TYR A 141 -1.82 -25.45 -6.94
CA TYR A 141 -1.53 -24.58 -5.79
C TYR A 141 -2.50 -24.80 -4.64
N LYS A 142 -2.07 -24.46 -3.42
CA LYS A 142 -2.88 -24.53 -2.20
C LYS A 142 -2.65 -23.31 -1.34
N ILE A 143 -3.70 -22.86 -0.67
CA ILE A 143 -3.59 -21.85 0.39
C ILE A 143 -4.19 -22.34 1.69
N ARG A 144 -3.74 -21.75 2.79
CA ARG A 144 -4.42 -21.88 4.08
C ARG A 144 -5.68 -21.02 4.09
N THR A 145 -6.80 -21.64 4.42
CA THR A 145 -8.11 -21.00 4.58
C THR A 145 -8.50 -20.83 6.06
N SER A 146 -7.75 -21.45 6.97
CA SER A 146 -7.93 -21.40 8.41
C SER A 146 -6.59 -21.19 9.15
N GLY A 147 -6.67 -20.85 10.44
CA GLY A 147 -5.52 -20.52 11.29
C GLY A 147 -5.42 -19.03 11.59
N SER A 148 -4.24 -18.58 12.00
CA SER A 148 -4.01 -17.17 12.30
C SER A 148 -4.04 -16.30 11.03
N LYS A 149 -4.44 -15.04 11.18
CA LYS A 149 -4.46 -14.05 10.09
C LYS A 149 -3.12 -13.98 9.34
N THR A 150 -2.01 -14.02 10.09
CA THR A 150 -0.66 -13.97 9.55
C THR A 150 -0.30 -15.23 8.77
N GLU A 151 -0.74 -16.41 9.19
CA GLU A 151 -0.51 -17.66 8.45
C GLU A 151 -1.26 -17.66 7.11
N ILE A 152 -2.50 -17.16 7.10
CA ILE A 152 -3.29 -17.01 5.88
C ILE A 152 -2.60 -16.02 4.93
N SER A 153 -2.22 -14.83 5.40
CA SER A 153 -1.50 -13.85 4.56
C SER A 153 -0.19 -14.40 4.01
N LYS A 154 0.60 -15.11 4.82
CA LYS A 154 1.84 -15.76 4.37
C LYS A 154 1.58 -16.82 3.31
N SER A 155 0.49 -17.58 3.43
CA SER A 155 0.11 -18.57 2.43
C SER A 155 -0.31 -17.94 1.11
N ILE A 156 -0.99 -16.79 1.16
CA ILE A 156 -1.35 -16.02 -0.04
C ILE A 156 -0.09 -15.44 -0.69
N ASN A 157 0.83 -14.85 0.08
CA ASN A 157 2.08 -14.34 -0.49
C ASN A 157 2.91 -15.44 -1.17
N ARG A 158 2.99 -16.64 -0.57
CA ARG A 158 3.64 -17.78 -1.24
C ARG A 158 2.96 -18.15 -2.56
N LEU A 159 1.63 -18.16 -2.60
CA LEU A 159 0.90 -18.37 -3.86
C LEU A 159 1.30 -17.32 -4.90
N LEU A 160 1.34 -16.04 -4.53
CA LEU A 160 1.69 -14.93 -5.44
C LEU A 160 3.16 -15.05 -5.94
N ASP A 161 4.08 -15.49 -5.08
CA ASP A 161 5.46 -15.78 -5.46
C ASP A 161 5.54 -16.99 -6.40
N ASP A 162 4.81 -18.08 -6.10
CA ASP A 162 4.84 -19.33 -6.85
C ASP A 162 4.27 -19.19 -8.27
N ILE A 163 3.32 -18.27 -8.47
CA ILE A 163 2.71 -18.00 -9.80
C ILE A 163 3.50 -16.98 -10.62
N LYS A 164 4.51 -16.33 -10.06
CA LYS A 164 5.25 -15.27 -10.74
C LYS A 164 5.91 -15.79 -12.03
N ASN A 165 5.77 -15.03 -13.11
CA ASN A 165 6.23 -15.35 -14.47
C ASN A 165 5.60 -16.62 -15.08
N LYS A 166 4.50 -17.13 -14.52
CA LYS A 166 3.75 -18.27 -15.09
C LYS A 166 2.58 -17.80 -15.95
N LYS A 167 2.12 -18.68 -16.85
CA LYS A 167 1.05 -18.37 -17.81
C LYS A 167 -0.27 -18.02 -17.12
N GLU A 168 -0.51 -18.61 -15.95
CA GLU A 168 -1.71 -18.44 -15.14
C GLU A 168 -1.63 -17.27 -14.14
N GLN A 169 -0.49 -16.56 -14.05
CA GLN A 169 -0.26 -15.49 -13.05
C GLN A 169 -1.43 -14.50 -12.99
N ASN A 170 -1.71 -13.83 -14.11
CA ASN A 170 -2.74 -12.79 -14.20
C ASN A 170 -4.13 -13.29 -13.75
N LEU A 171 -4.47 -14.53 -14.11
CA LEU A 171 -5.75 -15.13 -13.76
C LEU A 171 -5.82 -15.40 -12.26
N VAL A 172 -4.81 -16.06 -11.70
CA VAL A 172 -4.75 -16.43 -10.29
C VAL A 172 -4.68 -15.18 -9.40
N GLU A 173 -3.88 -14.18 -9.75
CA GLU A 173 -3.81 -12.89 -9.04
C GLU A 173 -5.17 -12.18 -9.05
N THR A 174 -5.85 -12.14 -10.19
CA THR A 174 -7.16 -11.49 -10.32
C THR A 174 -8.21 -12.16 -9.44
N VAL A 175 -8.25 -13.49 -9.42
CA VAL A 175 -9.18 -14.24 -8.57
C VAL A 175 -8.82 -14.07 -7.09
N SER A 176 -7.52 -14.07 -6.76
CA SER A 176 -7.03 -13.84 -5.39
C SER A 176 -7.43 -12.45 -4.86
N LEU A 177 -7.28 -11.41 -5.69
CA LEU A 177 -7.73 -10.05 -5.37
C LEU A 177 -9.24 -9.98 -5.12
N ARG A 178 -10.05 -10.72 -5.87
CA ARG A 178 -11.52 -10.75 -5.71
C ARG A 178 -11.97 -11.49 -4.45
N ALA A 179 -11.15 -12.40 -3.93
CA ALA A 179 -11.41 -13.05 -2.65
C ALA A 179 -11.20 -12.12 -1.44
N MET A 180 -10.41 -11.05 -1.61
CA MET A 180 -10.18 -10.04 -0.57
C MET A 180 -11.39 -9.10 -0.39
N GLN A 181 -11.50 -8.50 0.79
CA GLN A 181 -12.51 -7.47 1.04
C GLN A 181 -12.13 -6.14 0.38
N LYS A 182 -13.14 -5.37 -0.02
CA LYS A 182 -12.90 -4.01 -0.51
C LYS A 182 -12.58 -3.08 0.64
N ALA A 183 -11.47 -2.34 0.54
CA ALA A 183 -11.17 -1.28 1.49
C ALA A 183 -12.19 -0.12 1.38
N ARG A 184 -12.60 0.44 2.52
CA ARG A 184 -13.58 1.54 2.61
C ARG A 184 -13.14 2.59 3.62
N TYR A 185 -13.75 3.77 3.55
CA TYR A 185 -13.58 4.79 4.58
C TYR A 185 -14.57 4.56 5.71
N SER A 186 -14.14 4.74 6.95
CA SER A 186 -14.96 4.55 8.15
C SER A 186 -14.42 5.40 9.29
N THR A 187 -15.29 5.89 10.17
CA THR A 187 -14.89 6.52 11.44
C THR A 187 -14.64 5.48 12.55
N HIS A 188 -15.09 4.24 12.35
CA HIS A 188 -14.80 3.10 13.21
C HIS A 188 -13.60 2.33 12.65
N ASN A 189 -12.50 2.30 13.41
CA ASN A 189 -11.27 1.63 13.02
C ASN A 189 -11.36 0.12 13.32
N ILE A 190 -11.16 -0.69 12.28
CA ILE A 190 -11.01 -2.15 12.39
C ILE A 190 -9.63 -2.63 11.90
N GLY A 191 -8.72 -1.69 11.60
CA GLY A 191 -7.45 -1.96 10.96
C GLY A 191 -7.56 -2.14 9.44
N HIS A 192 -6.41 -2.46 8.83
CA HIS A 192 -6.27 -2.69 7.40
C HIS A 192 -5.54 -4.01 7.16
N TYR A 193 -6.30 -5.09 7.00
CA TYR A 193 -5.78 -6.46 6.86
C TYR A 193 -4.72 -6.58 5.76
N GLY A 194 -5.00 -6.10 4.54
CA GLY A 194 -4.06 -6.23 3.42
C GLY A 194 -2.70 -5.50 3.64
N LEU A 195 -2.64 -4.53 4.54
CA LEU A 195 -1.41 -3.79 4.86
C LEU A 195 -0.78 -4.23 6.18
N ALA A 196 -1.42 -5.15 6.92
CA ALA A 196 -1.05 -5.53 8.28
C ALA A 196 -0.87 -4.33 9.23
N PHE A 197 -1.75 -3.32 9.13
CA PHE A 197 -1.74 -2.15 10.01
C PHE A 197 -2.99 -2.09 10.89
N ASP A 198 -2.80 -1.91 12.20
CA ASP A 198 -3.91 -1.70 13.15
C ASP A 198 -4.57 -0.33 12.99
N TYR A 199 -3.81 0.67 12.53
CA TYR A 199 -4.27 2.04 12.29
C TYR A 199 -3.78 2.50 10.93
N TYR A 200 -4.70 2.85 10.03
CA TYR A 200 -4.37 3.36 8.72
C TYR A 200 -5.39 4.39 8.24
N THR A 201 -4.90 5.48 7.66
CA THR A 201 -5.71 6.50 7.00
C THR A 201 -5.02 6.93 5.71
N HIS A 202 -5.73 7.64 4.84
CA HIS A 202 -5.10 8.35 3.74
C HIS A 202 -4.84 9.81 4.14
N PHE A 203 -3.58 10.23 4.07
CA PHE A 203 -3.12 11.56 4.43
C PHE A 203 -2.34 12.24 3.31
N THR A 204 -1.66 11.46 2.47
CA THR A 204 -0.61 11.95 1.56
C THR A 204 -1.10 12.46 0.20
N SER A 205 -2.40 12.59 -0.04
CA SER A 205 -2.93 13.09 -1.32
C SER A 205 -4.17 14.00 -1.19
N PRO A 206 -4.13 15.07 -0.36
CA PRO A 206 -5.28 15.96 -0.12
C PRO A 206 -5.78 16.70 -1.36
N ILE A 207 -4.93 16.91 -2.37
CA ILE A 207 -5.29 17.61 -3.62
C ILE A 207 -6.30 16.80 -4.46
N ARG A 208 -6.29 15.47 -4.37
CA ARG A 208 -7.06 14.56 -5.24
C ARG A 208 -7.99 13.59 -4.49
N ARG A 209 -8.01 13.66 -3.15
CA ARG A 209 -8.86 12.80 -2.30
C ARG A 209 -9.48 13.62 -1.18
N PHE A 210 -10.80 13.71 -1.18
CA PHE A 210 -11.54 14.43 -0.13
C PHE A 210 -11.28 13.89 1.30
N PRO A 211 -11.18 12.57 1.55
CA PRO A 211 -10.86 12.06 2.88
C PRO A 211 -9.52 12.56 3.42
N ASP A 212 -8.48 12.64 2.59
CA ASP A 212 -7.18 13.19 2.97
C ASP A 212 -7.31 14.68 3.36
N MET A 213 -8.05 15.47 2.58
CA MET A 213 -8.32 16.87 2.94
C MET A 213 -9.02 16.98 4.31
N MET A 214 -9.99 16.12 4.58
CA MET A 214 -10.63 16.04 5.90
C MET A 214 -9.66 15.63 7.01
N VAL A 215 -8.77 14.68 6.75
CA VAL A 215 -7.69 14.31 7.67
C VAL A 215 -6.84 15.53 8.04
N HIS A 216 -6.38 16.29 7.04
CA HIS A 216 -5.56 17.49 7.26
C HIS A 216 -6.28 18.50 8.16
N ARG A 217 -7.55 18.82 7.86
CA ARG A 217 -8.36 19.74 8.69
C ARG A 217 -8.52 19.28 10.13
N LEU A 218 -8.83 17.99 10.33
CA LEU A 218 -8.99 17.42 11.66
C LEU A 218 -7.67 17.40 12.43
N LEU A 219 -6.57 17.06 11.75
CA LEU A 219 -5.24 17.05 12.36
C LEU A 219 -4.82 18.45 12.82
N THR A 220 -5.01 19.48 11.99
CA THR A 220 -4.78 20.88 12.37
C THR A 220 -5.61 21.28 13.58
N ARG A 221 -6.92 20.98 13.55
CA ARG A 221 -7.81 21.27 14.69
C ARG A 221 -7.34 20.58 15.96
N TYR A 222 -6.95 19.31 15.87
CA TYR A 222 -6.59 18.50 17.04
C TYR A 222 -5.22 18.82 17.63
N LEU A 223 -4.33 19.44 16.85
CA LEU A 223 -3.04 19.93 17.31
C LEU A 223 -3.12 21.31 17.97
N ALA A 224 -4.18 22.08 17.70
CA ALA A 224 -4.38 23.42 18.27
C ALA A 224 -4.93 23.42 19.71
N GLY A 225 -5.49 22.31 20.19
CA GLY A 225 -6.20 22.20 21.48
C GLY A 225 -7.63 21.76 21.29
#